data_AF-A0A534HS50-F1
#
_entry.id   AF-A0A534HS50-F1
#
_cell.length_a   1.000
_cell.length_b   1.000
_cell.length_c   1.000
_cell.angle_alpha   90.00
_cell.angle_beta   90.00
_cell.angle_gamma   90.00
#
_symmetry.space_group_name_H-M   'P 1'
#
loop_
_entity.id
_entity.type
_entity.pdbx_description
1 polymer ?
#
loop_
_entity_poly.entity_id
_entity_poly.type
_entity_poly.pdbx_seq_one_letter_code
_entity_poly.pdbx_strand_id
1 'polypeptide(L)'
;MADFAALFISDVVLGLLLGCVFAAIAHGLNIIWGIAKVVNIAHGEFIMLGAYGAYFLNLYAGFNPLVSLPIDAAIGLVVGVGFYFGFLYRELRGKESMGLQSELVTLVATFGLALFMVNVATALWEHPVGIRWSPGFVQIGAVTVALGSLYVA
;
A
#
# COMPACT_ATOMS: atom_id res chain seq x y z
N MET A 1 34.01 -18.23 -6.54
CA MET A 1 33.22 -18.02 -7.78
C MET A 1 31.77 -18.52 -7.62
N ALA A 2 31.55 -19.72 -7.07
CA ALA A 2 30.20 -20.23 -6.77
C ALA A 2 29.37 -19.29 -5.87
N ASP A 3 30.01 -18.64 -4.89
CA ASP A 3 29.32 -17.72 -3.97
C ASP A 3 28.85 -16.42 -4.66
N PHE A 4 29.59 -15.91 -5.64
CA PHE A 4 29.19 -14.71 -6.39
C PHE A 4 27.95 -14.99 -7.26
N ALA A 5 27.93 -16.13 -7.95
CA ALA A 5 26.79 -16.53 -8.75
C ALA A 5 25.54 -16.75 -7.88
N ALA A 6 25.71 -17.37 -6.70
CA ALA A 6 24.63 -17.57 -5.73
C ALA A 6 24.05 -16.25 -5.20
N LEU A 7 24.91 -15.29 -4.87
CA LEU A 7 24.50 -13.95 -4.43
C LEU A 7 23.78 -13.20 -5.56
N PHE A 8 24.34 -13.19 -6.77
CA PHE A 8 23.73 -12.53 -7.92
C PHE A 8 22.32 -13.06 -8.22
N ILE A 9 22.14 -14.38 -8.20
CA ILE A 9 20.81 -15.00 -8.40
C ILE A 9 19.86 -14.59 -7.27
N SER A 10 20.33 -14.57 -6.01
CA SER A 10 19.51 -14.17 -4.87
C SER A 10 19.04 -12.71 -4.98
N ASP A 11 19.94 -11.80 -5.38
CA ASP A 11 19.61 -10.38 -5.56
C ASP A 11 18.62 -10.16 -6.71
N VAL A 12 18.76 -10.90 -7.82
CA VAL A 12 17.80 -10.86 -8.92
C VAL A 12 16.42 -11.34 -8.47
N VAL A 13 16.35 -12.41 -7.67
CA VAL A 13 15.09 -12.91 -7.12
C VAL A 13 14.45 -11.89 -6.18
N LEU A 14 15.23 -11.29 -5.27
CA LEU A 14 14.73 -10.25 -4.37
C LEU A 14 14.25 -9.01 -5.13
N GLY A 15 14.99 -8.60 -6.17
CA GLY A 15 14.59 -7.49 -7.05
C GLY A 15 13.30 -7.77 -7.81
N LEU A 16 13.10 -9.00 -8.30
CA LEU A 16 11.85 -9.42 -8.95
C LEU A 16 10.67 -9.41 -7.96
N LEU A 17 10.87 -9.94 -6.75
CA LEU A 17 9.86 -9.91 -5.70
C LEU A 17 9.44 -8.47 -5.35
N LEU A 18 10.41 -7.57 -5.17
CA LEU A 18 10.11 -6.15 -4.95
C LEU A 18 9.40 -5.50 -6.16
N GLY A 19 9.77 -5.91 -7.37
CA GLY A 19 9.08 -5.49 -8.60
C GLY A 19 7.61 -5.92 -8.64
N CYS A 20 7.28 -7.11 -8.12
CA CYS A 20 5.90 -7.58 -8.00
C CYS A 20 5.07 -6.68 -7.08
N VAL A 21 5.65 -6.18 -5.97
CA VAL A 21 5.00 -5.19 -5.08
C VAL A 21 4.62 -3.94 -5.86
N PHE A 22 5.61 -3.35 -6.54
CA PHE A 22 5.41 -2.10 -7.23
C PHE A 22 4.42 -2.28 -8.37
N ALA A 23 4.43 -3.44 -9.04
CA ALA A 23 3.43 -3.81 -10.03
C ALA A 23 2.02 -3.92 -9.41
N ALA A 24 1.88 -4.56 -8.24
CA ALA A 24 0.60 -4.68 -7.54
C ALA A 24 0.06 -3.31 -7.08
N ILE A 25 0.94 -2.46 -6.51
CA ILE A 25 0.62 -1.09 -6.11
C ILE A 25 0.15 -0.26 -7.32
N ALA A 26 0.89 -0.32 -8.43
CA ALA A 26 0.56 0.39 -9.66
C ALA A 26 -0.74 -0.13 -10.28
N HIS A 27 -0.98 -1.44 -10.22
CA HIS A 27 -2.20 -2.06 -10.73
C HIS A 27 -3.43 -1.59 -9.93
N GLY A 28 -3.31 -1.40 -8.61
CA GLY A 28 -4.37 -0.81 -7.79
C GLY A 28 -4.78 0.59 -8.28
N LEU A 29 -3.80 1.46 -8.53
CA LEU A 29 -4.06 2.79 -9.09
C LEU A 29 -4.67 2.71 -10.50
N ASN A 30 -4.20 1.77 -11.33
CA ASN A 30 -4.71 1.55 -12.68
C ASN A 30 -6.18 1.10 -12.68
N ILE A 31 -6.61 0.25 -11.74
CA ILE A 31 -8.02 -0.16 -11.62
C ILE A 31 -8.89 1.04 -11.24
N ILE A 32 -8.45 1.85 -10.27
CA ILE A 32 -9.19 3.03 -9.81
C ILE A 32 -9.39 4.01 -10.97
N TRP A 33 -8.31 4.36 -11.67
CA TRP A 33 -8.40 5.29 -12.78
C TRP A 33 -9.09 4.69 -14.01
N GLY A 34 -8.81 3.42 -14.33
CA GLY A 34 -9.33 2.74 -15.52
C GLY A 34 -10.85 2.53 -15.50
N ILE A 35 -11.44 2.29 -14.32
CA ILE A 35 -12.90 2.07 -14.19
C ILE A 35 -13.61 3.33 -13.72
N ALA A 36 -13.14 3.95 -12.63
CA ALA A 36 -13.85 5.08 -12.03
C ALA A 36 -13.52 6.42 -12.70
N LYS A 37 -12.47 6.49 -13.53
CA LYS A 37 -11.93 7.74 -14.12
C LYS A 37 -11.66 8.82 -13.07
N VAL A 38 -11.25 8.39 -11.87
CA VAL A 38 -10.86 9.26 -10.76
C VAL A 38 -9.34 9.23 -10.65
N VAL A 39 -8.72 10.41 -10.71
CA VAL A 39 -7.27 10.53 -10.44
C VAL A 39 -7.08 10.59 -8.93
N ASN A 40 -6.50 9.54 -8.35
CA ASN A 40 -6.24 9.46 -6.91
C ASN A 40 -4.77 9.71 -6.60
N ILE A 41 -4.43 10.95 -6.24
CA ILE A 41 -3.05 11.28 -5.78
C ILE A 41 -2.78 10.72 -4.39
N ALA A 42 -3.80 10.59 -3.54
CA ALA A 42 -3.69 10.08 -2.16
C ALA A 42 -3.39 8.58 -2.07
N HIS A 43 -3.15 7.89 -3.19
CA HIS A 43 -2.95 6.44 -3.24
C HIS A 43 -1.80 5.97 -2.34
N GLY A 44 -0.69 6.71 -2.29
CA GLY A 44 0.45 6.38 -1.44
C GLY A 44 0.12 6.49 0.05
N GLU A 45 -0.70 7.47 0.42
CA GLU A 45 -1.14 7.72 1.78
C GLU A 45 -2.10 6.64 2.28
N PHE A 46 -2.93 6.07 1.40
CA PHE A 46 -3.72 4.87 1.75
C PHE A 46 -2.84 3.65 2.04
N ILE A 47 -1.75 3.46 1.27
CA ILE A 47 -0.78 2.38 1.53
C ILE A 47 -0.07 2.63 2.87
N MET A 48 0.31 3.88 3.15
CA MET A 48 0.88 4.29 4.43
C MET A 48 -0.08 3.96 5.60
N LEU A 49 -1.37 4.26 5.46
CA LEU A 49 -2.37 3.93 6.50
C LEU A 49 -2.49 2.42 6.74
N GLY A 50 -2.41 1.59 5.69
CA GLY A 50 -2.34 0.13 5.85
C GLY A 50 -1.09 -0.31 6.61
N ALA A 51 0.07 0.26 6.29
CA ALA A 51 1.30 -0.02 7.04
C ALA A 51 1.17 0.34 8.53
N TYR A 52 0.54 1.48 8.86
CA TYR A 52 0.21 1.85 10.23
C TYR A 52 -0.82 0.91 10.88
N GLY A 53 -1.82 0.46 10.14
CA GLY A 53 -2.82 -0.51 10.60
C GLY A 53 -2.16 -1.83 11.01
N ALA A 54 -1.29 -2.38 10.15
CA ALA A 54 -0.49 -3.55 10.47
C ALA A 54 0.44 -3.33 11.69
N TYR A 55 1.06 -2.14 11.79
CA TYR A 55 1.88 -1.77 12.96
C TYR A 55 1.08 -1.77 14.26
N PHE A 56 -0.12 -1.19 14.26
CA PHE A 56 -0.97 -1.14 15.45
C PHE A 56 -1.54 -2.50 15.84
N LEU A 57 -1.92 -3.31 14.86
CA LEU A 57 -2.34 -4.70 15.11
C LEU A 57 -1.19 -5.51 15.74
N ASN A 58 0.04 -5.29 15.30
CA ASN A 58 1.20 -5.91 15.92
C ASN A 58 1.45 -5.36 17.33
N LEU A 59 1.41 -4.04 17.52
CA LEU A 59 1.71 -3.40 18.80
C LEU A 59 0.70 -3.75 19.91
N TYR A 60 -0.59 -3.70 19.60
CA TYR A 60 -1.65 -3.84 20.62
C TYR A 60 -2.22 -5.25 20.70
N ALA A 61 -2.36 -5.97 19.58
CA ALA A 61 -2.91 -7.32 19.56
C ALA A 61 -1.83 -8.41 19.49
N GLY A 62 -0.55 -8.04 19.33
CA GLY A 62 0.55 -9.00 19.19
C GLY A 62 0.49 -9.81 17.90
N PHE A 63 -0.32 -9.40 16.91
CA PHE A 63 -0.49 -10.16 15.68
C PHE A 63 0.77 -10.13 14.82
N ASN A 64 1.10 -11.29 14.24
CA ASN A 64 2.15 -11.37 13.24
C ASN A 64 1.73 -10.56 12.00
N PRO A 65 2.66 -9.86 11.33
CA PRO A 65 2.34 -9.03 10.17
C PRO A 65 1.54 -9.76 9.07
N LEU A 66 1.86 -11.04 8.84
CA LEU A 66 1.11 -11.91 7.90
C LEU A 66 -0.37 -12.07 8.27
N VAL A 67 -0.68 -12.18 9.57
CA VAL A 67 -2.06 -12.32 10.07
C VAL A 67 -2.75 -10.95 10.10
N SER A 68 -1.99 -9.87 10.29
CA SER A 68 -2.50 -8.51 10.21
C SER A 68 -3.03 -8.18 8.81
N LEU A 69 -2.46 -8.74 7.74
CA LEU A 69 -2.84 -8.45 6.35
C LEU A 69 -4.35 -8.61 6.06
N PRO A 70 -4.99 -9.77 6.26
CA PRO A 70 -6.43 -9.91 5.99
C PRO A 70 -7.30 -9.04 6.90
N ILE A 71 -6.88 -8.82 8.15
CA ILE A 71 -7.62 -7.99 9.11
C ILE A 71 -7.56 -6.52 8.68
N ASP A 72 -6.37 -6.06 8.32
CA ASP A 72 -6.12 -4.69 7.86
C ASP A 72 -6.79 -4.43 6.51
N ALA A 73 -6.79 -5.41 5.59
CA ALA A 73 -7.55 -5.34 4.35
C ALA A 73 -9.07 -5.22 4.60
N ALA A 74 -9.61 -5.95 5.59
CA ALA A 74 -11.02 -5.85 5.95
C ALA A 74 -11.36 -4.47 6.57
N ILE A 75 -10.50 -3.97 7.48
CA ILE A 75 -10.65 -2.63 8.07
C ILE A 75 -10.57 -1.56 6.96
N GLY A 76 -9.57 -1.65 6.09
CA GLY A 76 -9.37 -0.76 4.95
C GLY A 76 -10.55 -0.79 3.98
N LEU A 77 -11.16 -1.95 3.74
CA LEU A 77 -12.38 -2.07 2.94
C LEU A 77 -13.55 -1.33 3.59
N VAL A 78 -13.78 -1.50 4.89
CA VAL A 78 -14.85 -0.79 5.61
C VAL A 78 -14.64 0.73 5.58
N VAL A 79 -13.41 1.18 5.85
CA VAL A 79 -13.04 2.61 5.78
C VAL A 79 -13.19 3.14 4.35
N GLY A 80 -12.72 2.39 3.35
CA GLY A 80 -12.80 2.75 1.94
C GLY A 80 -14.23 2.84 1.43
N VAL A 81 -15.11 1.92 1.83
CA VAL A 81 -16.55 2.00 1.54
C VAL A 81 -17.17 3.25 2.18
N GLY A 82 -16.83 3.53 3.44
CA GLY A 82 -17.28 4.76 4.12
C GLY A 82 -16.80 6.03 3.40
N PHE A 83 -15.54 6.06 2.97
CA PHE A 83 -14.97 7.16 2.20
C PHE A 83 -15.65 7.33 0.83
N TYR A 84 -15.90 6.22 0.13
CA TYR A 84 -16.61 6.23 -1.15
C TYR A 84 -18.00 6.84 -0.99
N PHE A 85 -18.82 6.36 -0.06
CA PHE A 85 -20.18 6.89 0.10
C PHE A 85 -20.22 8.29 0.74
N GLY A 86 -19.28 8.62 1.63
CA GLY A 86 -19.25 9.90 2.33
C GLY A 86 -18.69 11.05 1.50
N PHE A 87 -17.66 10.79 0.70
CA PHE A 87 -16.90 11.82 -0.02
C PHE A 87 -17.06 11.71 -1.53
N LEU A 88 -16.75 10.53 -2.08
CA LEU A 88 -16.64 10.35 -3.52
C LEU A 88 -18.01 10.28 -4.22
N TYR A 89 -18.98 9.59 -3.62
CA TYR A 89 -20.32 9.42 -4.17
C TYR A 89 -21.03 10.76 -4.37
N ARG A 90 -20.82 11.72 -3.47
CA ARG A 90 -21.38 13.08 -3.60
C ARG A 90 -20.77 13.84 -4.77
N GLU A 91 -19.46 13.73 -4.96
CA GLU A 91 -18.72 14.44 -6.01
C GLU A 91 -18.94 13.82 -7.40
N LEU A 92 -19.24 12.50 -7.44
CA LEU A 92 -19.49 11.73 -8.64
C LEU A 92 -20.97 11.77 -9.11
N ARG A 93 -21.92 12.13 -8.24
CA ARG A 93 -23.35 12.15 -8.57
C ARG A 93 -23.69 13.29 -9.53
N GLY A 94 -24.34 12.98 -10.65
CA GLY A 94 -24.88 13.96 -11.60
C GLY A 94 -23.92 14.44 -12.69
N LYS A 95 -22.68 13.93 -12.73
CA LYS A 95 -21.72 14.18 -13.82
C LYS A 95 -21.70 12.95 -14.75
N GLU A 96 -22.79 12.74 -15.49
CA GLU A 96 -22.94 11.62 -16.44
C GLU A 96 -21.96 11.68 -17.62
N SER A 97 -21.27 12.81 -17.81
CA SER A 97 -20.12 12.95 -18.70
C SER A 97 -18.91 13.42 -17.90
N MET A 98 -18.08 12.46 -17.47
CA MET A 98 -16.77 12.72 -16.90
C MET A 98 -15.85 13.26 -18.00
N GLY A 99 -15.85 14.57 -18.19
CA GLY A 99 -14.86 15.27 -19.00
C GLY A 99 -13.61 15.66 -18.18
N LEU A 100 -12.61 16.22 -18.85
CA LEU A 100 -11.35 16.71 -18.25
C LEU A 100 -11.54 17.57 -16.98
N GLN A 101 -12.63 18.35 -16.92
CA GLN A 101 -12.94 19.18 -15.77
C GLN A 101 -13.27 18.36 -14.51
N SER A 102 -13.91 17.20 -14.65
CA SER A 102 -14.23 16.32 -13.52
C SER A 102 -12.96 15.68 -12.95
N GLU A 103 -12.04 15.26 -13.83
CA GLU A 103 -10.75 14.68 -13.44
C GLU A 103 -9.91 15.67 -12.62
N LEU A 104 -9.81 16.92 -13.07
CA LEU A 104 -9.07 17.97 -12.35
C LEU A 104 -9.65 18.24 -10.95
N VAL A 105 -10.97 18.21 -10.79
CA VAL A 105 -11.61 18.38 -9.47
C VAL A 105 -11.23 17.23 -8.54
N THR A 106 -11.29 15.98 -9.03
CA THR A 106 -10.88 14.82 -8.22
C THR A 106 -9.39 14.83 -7.89
N LEU A 107 -8.55 15.31 -8.81
CA LEU A 107 -7.12 15.46 -8.60
C LEU A 107 -6.83 16.45 -7.47
N VAL A 108 -7.43 17.65 -7.51
CA VAL A 108 -7.23 18.66 -6.45
C VAL A 108 -7.80 18.18 -5.12
N ALA A 109 -8.96 17.52 -5.13
CA ALA A 109 -9.57 16.96 -3.92
C ALA A 109 -8.69 15.88 -3.28
N THR A 110 -8.18 14.94 -4.08
CA THR A 110 -7.31 13.86 -3.58
C THR A 110 -5.92 14.37 -3.21
N PHE A 111 -5.41 15.42 -3.84
CA PHE A 111 -4.20 16.11 -3.40
C PHE A 111 -4.38 16.76 -2.02
N GLY A 112 -5.49 17.46 -1.80
CA GLY A 112 -5.82 18.01 -0.48
C GLY A 112 -5.97 16.92 0.59
N LEU A 113 -6.56 15.79 0.22
CA LEU A 113 -6.66 14.61 1.10
C LEU A 113 -5.28 14.02 1.42
N ALA A 114 -4.40 13.89 0.43
CA ALA A 114 -3.04 13.39 0.61
C ALA A 114 -2.28 14.27 1.61
N LEU A 115 -2.33 15.60 1.43
CA LEU A 115 -1.75 16.55 2.37
C LEU A 115 -2.36 16.43 3.77
N PHE A 116 -3.67 16.30 3.88
CA PHE A 116 -4.31 16.10 5.18
C PHE A 116 -3.81 14.82 5.86
N MET A 117 -3.78 13.69 5.16
CA MET A 117 -3.35 12.40 5.70
C MET A 117 -1.88 12.42 6.13
N VAL A 118 -0.98 12.95 5.30
CA VAL A 118 0.45 12.98 5.63
C VAL A 118 0.73 13.92 6.81
N ASN A 119 0.02 15.06 6.90
CA ASN A 119 0.18 15.99 8.02
C ASN A 119 -0.39 15.40 9.31
N VAL A 120 -1.53 14.72 9.26
CA VAL A 120 -2.07 13.99 10.42
C VAL A 120 -1.10 12.89 10.86
N ALA A 121 -0.55 12.12 9.93
CA ALA A 121 0.43 11.10 10.24
C ALA A 121 1.70 11.71 10.87
N THR A 122 2.22 12.80 10.31
CA THR A 122 3.40 13.49 10.86
C THR A 122 3.12 14.09 12.25
N ALA A 123 1.91 14.59 12.48
CA ALA A 123 1.52 15.14 13.78
C ALA A 123 1.37 14.06 14.86
N LEU A 124 0.96 12.85 14.47
CA LEU A 124 0.84 11.71 15.38
C LEU A 124 2.17 10.97 15.56
N TRP A 125 3.03 10.97 14.53
CA TRP A 125 4.31 10.28 14.48
C TRP A 125 5.41 11.21 13.95
N GLU A 126 6.24 11.69 14.87
CA GLU A 126 7.42 12.51 14.53
C GLU A 126 8.54 11.68 13.86
N HIS A 127 8.51 10.34 14.02
CA HIS A 127 9.53 9.43 13.51
C HIS A 127 8.91 8.23 12.78
N PRO A 128 9.57 7.69 11.73
CA PRO A 128 9.12 6.46 11.08
C PRO A 128 9.03 5.31 12.09
N VAL A 129 7.85 4.72 12.18
CA VAL A 129 7.60 3.50 12.97
C VAL A 129 7.59 2.29 12.05
N GLY A 130 7.96 1.14 12.59
CA GLY A 130 8.00 -0.09 11.83
C GLY A 130 7.99 -1.31 12.73
N ILE A 131 7.59 -2.44 12.16
CA ILE A 131 7.56 -3.71 12.86
C ILE A 131 8.94 -4.35 12.72
N ARG A 132 9.62 -4.62 13.86
CA ARG A 132 10.85 -5.40 13.87
C ARG A 132 10.51 -6.88 13.76
N TRP A 133 10.25 -7.34 12.55
CA TRP A 133 9.87 -8.71 12.27
C TRP A 133 10.86 -9.38 11.32
N SER A 134 11.43 -10.50 11.75
CA SER A 134 12.34 -11.32 10.94
C SER A 134 11.89 -12.78 11.06
N PRO A 135 11.05 -13.27 10.11
CA PRO A 135 10.60 -14.66 10.10
C PRO A 135 11.70 -15.67 9.71
N GLY A 136 12.93 -15.21 9.51
CA GLY A 136 14.07 -16.02 9.10
C GLY A 136 14.26 -16.07 7.59
N PHE A 137 15.02 -17.06 7.14
CA PHE A 137 15.38 -17.25 5.73
C PHE A 137 15.04 -18.68 5.30
N VAL A 138 14.60 -18.82 4.06
CA VAL A 138 14.50 -20.12 3.39
C VAL A 138 15.62 -20.21 2.38
N GLN A 139 16.43 -21.25 2.51
CA GLN A 139 17.50 -21.56 1.58
C GLN A 139 17.03 -22.64 0.60
N ILE A 140 16.93 -22.29 -0.68
CA ILE A 140 16.61 -23.22 -1.77
C ILE A 140 17.89 -23.41 -2.59
N GLY A 141 18.65 -24.46 -2.27
CA GLY A 141 19.95 -24.71 -2.88
C GLY A 141 20.92 -23.56 -2.59
N ALA A 142 21.39 -22.88 -3.65
CA ALA A 142 22.29 -21.74 -3.54
C ALA A 142 21.56 -20.40 -3.26
N VAL A 143 20.23 -20.36 -3.34
CA VAL A 143 19.44 -19.13 -3.20
C VAL A 143 18.94 -18.98 -1.78
N THR A 144 19.15 -17.81 -1.18
CA THR A 144 18.62 -17.49 0.15
C THR A 144 17.57 -16.42 0.04
N VAL A 145 16.32 -16.74 0.41
CA VAL A 145 15.21 -15.79 0.41
C VAL A 145 14.83 -15.48 1.84
N ALA A 146 14.84 -14.19 2.21
CA ALA A 146 14.32 -13.75 3.49
C ALA A 146 12.79 -13.96 3.49
N LEU A 147 12.26 -14.70 4.45
CA LEU A 147 10.81 -14.88 4.56
C LEU A 147 10.09 -13.52 4.78
N GLY A 148 10.79 -12.54 5.34
CA GLY A 148 10.28 -11.18 5.49
C GLY A 148 10.12 -10.45 4.15
N SER A 149 10.89 -10.81 3.12
CA SER A 149 10.73 -10.23 1.80
C SER A 149 9.45 -10.70 1.13
N LEU A 150 8.85 -11.84 1.51
CA LEU A 150 7.54 -12.28 0.98
C LEU A 150 6.36 -11.45 1.53
N TYR A 151 6.54 -10.77 2.65
CA TYR A 151 5.52 -9.91 3.25
C TYR A 151 5.58 -8.47 2.74
N VAL A 152 6.79 -8.01 2.41
CA VAL A 152 7.03 -6.72 1.77
C VAL A 152 6.97 -6.84 0.24
N ALA A 153 6.91 -8.08 -0.31
CA ALA A 153 6.74 -8.45 -1.74
C ALA A 153 5.27 -8.57 -2.19
#